data_AF-A0A085B9W1-F1
#
_entry.id   AF-A0A085B9W1-F1
#
_cell.length_a   1.000
_cell.length_b   1.000
_cell.length_c   1.000
_cell.angle_alpha   90.00
_cell.angle_beta   90.00
_cell.angle_gamma   90.00
#
_symmetry.space_group_name_H-M   'P 1'
#
loop_
_entity.id
_entity.type
_entity.pdbx_description
1 polymer ?
#
loop_
_entity_poly.entity_id
_entity_poly.type
_entity_poly.pdbx_seq_one_letter_code
_entity_poly.pdbx_strand_id
1 'polypeptide(L)'
;MKHFKILYVFLFLLSLSCCSVLSDFYIQNLTNESQLIIIKYKFNIKSQLENDSSGGFSFNYKNAIANPKEFRNNKNLPELNKTVINGYQIEVILSPSSTTRVEKTLNYNWRNWSIDFIKLGNKEIKIEDIQSHSIKDKNDYIYKIE
;
A
#
# COMPACT_ATOMS: atom_id res chain seq x y z
N MET A 1 -9.52 11.93 46.85
CA MET A 1 -8.30 12.25 46.07
C MET A 1 -7.53 11.03 45.51
N LYS A 2 -7.44 9.88 46.19
CA LYS A 2 -6.70 8.69 45.67
C LYS A 2 -7.28 8.10 44.37
N HIS A 3 -8.61 8.06 44.23
CA HIS A 3 -9.28 7.53 43.03
C HIS A 3 -9.04 8.37 41.77
N PHE A 4 -8.92 9.69 41.91
CA PHE A 4 -8.58 10.58 40.78
C PHE A 4 -7.17 10.34 40.25
N LYS A 5 -6.19 10.07 41.13
CA LYS A 5 -4.82 9.75 40.69
C LYS A 5 -4.75 8.46 39.84
N ILE A 6 -5.54 7.45 40.20
CA ILE A 6 -5.61 6.19 39.44
C ILE A 6 -6.23 6.41 38.05
N LEU A 7 -7.28 7.24 37.97
CA LEU A 7 -7.89 7.59 36.69
C LEU A 7 -6.92 8.33 35.76
N TYR A 8 -6.13 9.27 36.28
CA TYR A 8 -5.11 9.98 35.50
C TYR A 8 -3.99 9.05 35.01
N VAL A 9 -3.56 8.09 35.83
CA VAL A 9 -2.58 7.07 35.41
C VAL A 9 -3.17 6.19 34.31
N PHE A 10 -4.44 5.81 34.42
CA PHE A 10 -5.12 5.00 33.39
C PHE A 10 -5.29 5.75 32.06
N LEU A 11 -5.69 7.03 32.11
CA LEU A 11 -5.78 7.91 30.95
C LEU A 11 -4.41 8.14 30.28
N PHE A 12 -3.35 8.29 31.08
CA PHE A 12 -1.98 8.43 30.58
C PHE A 12 -1.44 7.14 29.95
N LEU A 13 -1.79 5.97 30.50
CA LEU A 13 -1.42 4.69 29.89
C LEU A 13 -2.19 4.43 28.58
N LEU A 14 -3.47 4.83 28.52
CA LEU A 14 -4.28 4.75 27.30
C LEU A 14 -3.71 5.64 26.19
N SER A 15 -3.26 6.87 26.50
CA SER A 15 -2.70 7.77 25.49
C SER A 15 -1.38 7.30 24.88
N LEU A 16 -0.60 6.47 25.61
CA LEU A 16 0.65 5.87 25.12
C LEU A 16 0.44 4.62 24.24
N SER A 17 -0.77 4.06 24.20
CA SER A 17 -1.05 2.78 23.53
C SER A 17 -1.40 2.90 22.04
N CYS A 18 -1.61 4.11 21.52
CA CYS A 18 -2.09 4.32 20.15
C CYS A 18 -1.01 4.96 19.26
N CYS A 19 0.12 4.25 19.06
CA CYS A 19 1.09 4.64 18.04
C CYS A 19 0.65 4.11 16.68
N SER A 20 0.12 4.98 15.83
CA SER A 20 -0.17 4.65 14.43
C SER A 20 1.10 4.72 13.60
N VAL A 21 1.34 3.69 12.78
CA VAL A 21 2.50 3.60 11.90
C VAL A 21 2.06 3.75 10.45
N LEU A 22 2.60 4.74 9.75
CA LEU A 22 2.43 4.83 8.30
C LEU A 22 3.24 3.71 7.63
N SER A 23 2.58 2.99 6.73
CA SER A 23 3.13 1.86 5.99
C SER A 23 2.70 1.93 4.54
N ASP A 24 3.67 2.03 3.64
CA ASP A 24 3.45 2.01 2.21
C ASP A 24 3.72 0.61 1.65
N PHE A 25 2.93 0.21 0.66
CA PHE A 25 3.13 -0.99 -0.12
C PHE A 25 3.56 -0.63 -1.55
N TYR A 26 4.68 -1.21 -1.97
CA TYR A 26 5.31 -0.98 -3.27
C TYR A 26 5.34 -2.27 -4.08
N ILE A 27 5.19 -2.12 -5.40
CA ILE A 27 5.53 -3.16 -6.36
C ILE A 27 6.66 -2.64 -7.24
N GLN A 28 7.70 -3.45 -7.41
CA GLN A 28 8.81 -3.22 -8.33
C GLN A 28 8.68 -4.17 -9.51
N ASN A 29 8.57 -3.63 -10.72
CA ASN A 29 8.67 -4.41 -11.94
C ASN A 29 10.13 -4.44 -12.37
N LEU A 30 10.83 -5.54 -12.09
CA LEU A 30 12.24 -5.73 -12.44
C LEU A 30 12.42 -6.20 -13.89
N THR A 31 11.33 -6.55 -14.57
CA THR A 31 11.36 -7.00 -15.96
C THR A 31 11.63 -5.84 -16.92
N ASN A 32 12.04 -6.20 -18.15
CA ASN A 32 12.19 -5.25 -19.25
C ASN A 32 10.86 -4.99 -19.99
N GLU A 33 9.75 -5.57 -19.52
CA GLU A 33 8.43 -5.47 -20.15
C GLU A 33 7.43 -4.80 -19.22
N SER A 34 6.40 -4.18 -19.80
CA SER A 34 5.28 -3.66 -19.00
C SER A 34 4.46 -4.82 -18.43
N GLN A 35 4.05 -4.70 -17.17
CA GLN A 35 3.26 -5.73 -16.49
C GLN A 35 1.86 -5.23 -16.19
N LEU A 36 0.84 -5.90 -16.75
CA LEU A 36 -0.56 -5.68 -16.38
C LEU A 36 -0.84 -6.38 -15.06
N ILE A 37 -1.32 -5.62 -14.08
CA ILE A 37 -1.71 -6.17 -12.78
C ILE A 37 -3.17 -5.81 -12.49
N ILE A 38 -3.88 -6.72 -11.82
CA ILE A 38 -5.22 -6.45 -11.30
C ILE A 38 -5.21 -6.66 -9.79
N ILE A 39 -5.52 -5.62 -9.03
CA ILE A 39 -5.55 -5.67 -7.58
C ILE A 39 -7.01 -5.78 -7.15
N LYS A 40 -7.36 -6.86 -6.45
CA LYS A 40 -8.68 -7.05 -5.85
C LYS A 40 -8.66 -6.53 -4.41
N TYR A 41 -9.61 -5.67 -4.10
CA TYR A 41 -9.84 -5.16 -2.76
C TYR A 41 -10.99 -5.88 -2.07
N LYS A 42 -10.90 -5.98 -0.74
CA LYS A 42 -11.92 -6.53 0.18
C LYS A 42 -13.10 -5.57 0.37
N PHE A 43 -12.96 -4.32 -0.06
CA PHE A 43 -13.99 -3.28 0.00
C PHE A 43 -14.20 -2.63 -1.38
N ASN A 44 -15.26 -1.83 -1.50
CA ASN A 44 -15.54 -1.06 -2.71
C ASN A 44 -14.47 0.04 -2.89
N ILE A 45 -13.48 -0.23 -3.73
CA ILE A 45 -12.36 0.68 -3.98
C ILE A 45 -12.79 1.91 -4.77
N LYS A 46 -13.84 1.82 -5.59
CA LYS A 46 -14.35 2.97 -6.35
C LYS A 46 -14.77 4.09 -5.42
N SER A 47 -15.55 3.78 -4.39
CA SER A 47 -16.00 4.79 -3.43
C SER A 47 -14.86 5.32 -2.57
N GLN A 48 -13.81 4.53 -2.33
CA GLN A 48 -12.62 5.02 -1.62
C GLN A 48 -11.79 5.98 -2.48
N LEU A 49 -11.62 5.69 -3.77
CA LEU A 49 -10.91 6.57 -4.71
C LEU A 49 -11.60 7.94 -4.85
N GLU A 50 -12.93 7.97 -4.90
CA GLU A 50 -13.71 9.22 -4.99
C GLU A 50 -13.51 10.12 -3.75
N ASN A 51 -13.14 9.53 -2.60
CA ASN A 51 -12.95 10.24 -1.33
C ASN A 51 -11.48 10.31 -0.88
N ASP A 52 -10.52 9.88 -1.70
CA ASP A 52 -9.11 9.79 -1.32
C ASP A 52 -8.40 11.16 -1.39
N SER A 53 -8.61 11.95 -0.34
CA SER A 53 -7.90 13.22 -0.14
C SER A 53 -6.43 13.06 0.29
N SER A 54 -6.04 11.86 0.71
CA SER A 54 -4.74 11.59 1.35
C SER A 54 -3.69 10.99 0.40
N GLY A 55 -4.11 10.62 -0.82
CA GLY A 55 -3.30 9.93 -1.81
C GLY A 55 -2.99 8.49 -1.41
N GLY A 56 -3.85 7.87 -0.61
CA GLY A 56 -3.75 6.47 -0.18
C GLY A 56 -3.71 5.49 -1.36
N PHE A 57 -4.42 5.80 -2.44
CA PHE A 57 -4.59 4.99 -3.66
C PHE A 57 -4.17 5.78 -4.91
N SER A 58 -3.07 6.53 -4.79
CA SER A 58 -2.54 7.41 -5.85
C SER A 58 -1.92 6.64 -7.02
N PHE A 59 -1.32 5.46 -6.78
CA PHE A 59 -0.56 4.73 -7.81
C PHE A 59 0.54 5.57 -8.44
N ASN A 60 1.23 6.38 -7.64
CA ASN A 60 2.42 7.10 -8.12
C ASN A 60 3.51 6.09 -8.50
N TYR A 61 4.32 6.43 -9.49
CA TYR A 61 5.41 5.57 -9.93
C TYR A 61 6.67 6.37 -10.26
N LYS A 62 7.79 5.65 -10.26
CA LYS A 62 9.11 6.13 -10.65
C LYS A 62 9.66 5.18 -11.71
N ASN A 63 10.17 5.75 -12.82
CA ASN A 63 10.87 5.04 -13.89
C ASN A 63 12.30 4.60 -13.46
N ALA A 64 12.40 3.96 -12.30
CA ALA A 64 13.60 3.33 -11.77
C ALA A 64 13.23 2.41 -10.61
N ILE A 65 14.09 1.42 -10.35
CA ILE A 65 14.04 0.63 -9.13
C ILE A 65 14.56 1.50 -7.98
N ALA A 66 13.70 1.80 -7.01
CA ALA A 66 14.01 2.70 -5.90
C ALA A 66 13.50 2.12 -4.59
N ASN A 67 14.23 2.35 -3.51
CA ASN A 67 13.76 2.04 -2.17
C ASN A 67 12.69 3.07 -1.71
N PRO A 68 11.87 2.75 -0.68
CA PRO A 68 10.83 3.63 -0.16
C PRO A 68 11.31 5.03 0.24
N LYS A 69 12.53 5.15 0.79
CA LYS A 69 13.11 6.45 1.16
C LYS A 69 13.36 7.32 -0.07
N GLU A 70 14.02 6.77 -1.09
CA GLU A 70 14.28 7.45 -2.35
C GLU A 70 12.99 7.79 -3.11
N PHE A 71 12.01 6.90 -3.06
CA PHE A 71 10.70 7.12 -3.68
C PHE A 71 10.01 8.33 -3.05
N ARG A 72 9.90 8.38 -1.71
CA ARG A 72 9.25 9.49 -0.99
C ARG A 72 9.98 10.81 -1.09
N ASN A 73 11.30 10.80 -1.29
CA ASN A 73 12.07 12.04 -1.48
C ASN A 73 11.71 12.74 -2.80
N ASN A 74 11.11 12.04 -3.76
CA ASN A 74 10.65 12.65 -5.00
C ASN A 74 9.23 13.22 -4.82
N LYS A 75 9.12 14.55 -4.86
CA LYS A 75 7.85 15.26 -4.61
C LYS A 75 6.88 15.26 -5.79
N ASN A 76 7.38 15.04 -7.01
CA ASN A 76 6.61 15.21 -8.24
C ASN A 76 6.58 13.91 -9.04
N LEU A 77 6.09 12.84 -8.43
CA LEU A 77 5.95 11.55 -9.10
C LEU A 77 4.67 11.52 -9.94
N PRO A 78 4.73 11.08 -11.21
CA PRO A 78 3.53 10.89 -12.02
C PRO A 78 2.66 9.77 -11.44
N GLU A 79 1.35 9.85 -11.70
CA GLU A 79 0.38 8.80 -11.36
C GLU A 79 0.19 7.88 -12.56
N LEU A 80 -0.01 6.58 -12.30
CA LEU A 80 -0.42 5.65 -13.34
C LEU A 80 -1.91 5.80 -13.66
N ASN A 81 -2.25 5.63 -14.94
CA ASN A 81 -3.64 5.45 -15.35
C ASN A 81 -4.18 4.15 -14.76
N LYS A 82 -5.38 4.22 -14.20
CA LYS A 82 -6.03 3.12 -13.48
C LYS A 82 -7.45 2.92 -13.99
N THR A 83 -7.84 1.66 -14.21
CA THR A 83 -9.20 1.28 -14.60
C THR A 83 -9.87 0.56 -13.45
N VAL A 84 -11.05 1.02 -13.02
CA VAL A 84 -11.80 0.37 -11.93
C VAL A 84 -12.77 -0.65 -12.53
N ILE A 85 -12.64 -1.92 -12.12
CA ILE A 85 -13.48 -3.02 -12.59
C ILE A 85 -14.46 -3.41 -11.49
N ASN A 86 -15.76 -3.38 -11.81
CA ASN A 86 -16.86 -3.79 -10.94
C ASN A 86 -16.85 -3.14 -9.54
N GLY A 87 -16.16 -2.02 -9.36
CA GLY A 87 -16.06 -1.28 -8.09
C GLY A 87 -15.12 -1.86 -7.03
N TYR A 88 -14.53 -3.04 -7.24
CA TYR A 88 -13.68 -3.72 -6.25
C TYR A 88 -12.28 -4.06 -6.77
N GLN A 89 -11.99 -3.80 -8.03
CA GLN A 89 -10.71 -4.11 -8.64
C GLN A 89 -10.11 -2.87 -9.28
N ILE A 90 -8.80 -2.74 -9.19
CA ILE A 90 -8.02 -1.77 -9.96
C ILE A 90 -7.13 -2.53 -10.92
N GLU A 91 -7.25 -2.22 -12.20
CA GLU A 91 -6.33 -2.63 -13.23
C GLU A 91 -5.34 -1.48 -13.50
N VAL A 92 -4.05 -1.81 -13.57
CA VAL A 92 -2.98 -0.85 -13.83
C VAL A 92 -1.83 -1.52 -14.58
N ILE A 93 -1.18 -0.76 -15.47
CA ILE A 93 0.01 -1.21 -16.21
C ILE A 93 1.25 -0.63 -15.52
N LEU A 94 2.11 -1.49 -15.01
CA LEU A 94 3.39 -1.11 -14.44
C LEU A 94 4.43 -0.99 -15.55
N SER A 95 5.14 0.14 -15.60
CA SER A 95 6.25 0.33 -16.55
C SER A 95 7.40 -0.65 -16.28
N PRO A 96 8.20 -1.01 -17.30
CA PRO A 96 9.40 -1.82 -17.10
C PRO A 96 10.41 -1.11 -16.19
N SER A 97 11.20 -1.89 -15.44
CA SER A 97 12.26 -1.36 -14.56
C SER A 97 11.80 -0.20 -13.64
N SER A 98 10.59 -0.32 -13.10
CA SER A 98 9.93 0.75 -12.35
C SER A 98 9.55 0.35 -10.93
N THR A 99 9.32 1.36 -10.09
CA THR A 99 8.73 1.21 -8.76
C THR A 99 7.41 1.94 -8.71
N THR A 100 6.37 1.28 -8.21
CA THR A 100 5.03 1.86 -8.05
C THR A 100 4.60 1.73 -6.62
N ARG A 101 4.11 2.82 -6.02
CA ARG A 101 3.43 2.76 -4.72
C ARG A 101 1.97 2.40 -4.95
N VAL A 102 1.57 1.22 -4.50
CA VAL A 102 0.21 0.70 -4.67
C VAL A 102 -0.74 1.30 -3.65
N GLU A 103 -0.33 1.29 -2.38
CA GLU A 103 -1.18 1.78 -1.30
C GLU A 103 -0.34 2.43 -0.21
N LYS A 104 -0.85 3.52 0.36
CA LYS A 104 -0.33 4.16 1.56
C LYS A 104 -1.38 4.01 2.64
N THR A 105 -1.04 3.26 3.69
CA THR A 105 -1.99 2.94 4.78
C THR A 105 -1.37 3.17 6.15
N LEU A 106 -2.22 3.08 7.18
CA LEU A 106 -1.78 2.98 8.56
C LEU A 106 -1.77 1.53 9.00
N ASN A 107 -0.86 1.19 9.91
CA ASN A 107 -0.79 -0.09 10.62
C ASN A 107 -0.82 -1.31 9.69
N TYR A 108 -0.23 -1.18 8.50
CA TYR A 108 -0.15 -2.24 7.50
C TYR A 108 -1.52 -2.71 7.01
N ASN A 109 -2.54 -1.84 7.03
CA ASN A 109 -3.91 -2.22 6.69
C ASN A 109 -4.04 -2.79 5.27
N TRP A 110 -3.16 -2.41 4.35
CA TRP A 110 -3.12 -2.96 3.00
C TRP A 110 -3.09 -4.51 2.98
N ARG A 111 -2.40 -5.14 3.95
CA ARG A 111 -2.19 -6.60 3.99
C ARG A 111 -3.41 -7.38 4.51
N ASN A 112 -4.08 -6.87 5.53
CA ASN A 112 -5.12 -7.61 6.24
C ASN A 112 -6.53 -7.11 5.88
N TRP A 113 -6.68 -5.82 5.60
CA TRP A 113 -7.97 -5.14 5.52
C TRP A 113 -8.29 -4.59 4.13
N SER A 114 -7.28 -4.22 3.34
CA SER A 114 -7.53 -3.63 2.02
C SER A 114 -7.47 -4.64 0.89
N ILE A 115 -6.31 -5.25 0.66
CA ILE A 115 -6.08 -6.08 -0.52
C ILE A 115 -6.45 -7.53 -0.19
N ASP A 116 -7.10 -8.18 -1.14
CA ASP A 116 -7.44 -9.60 -1.12
C ASP A 116 -6.37 -10.40 -1.87
N PHE A 117 -6.19 -10.09 -3.15
CA PHE A 117 -5.17 -10.71 -4.00
C PHE A 117 -4.75 -9.76 -5.13
N ILE A 118 -3.62 -10.08 -5.76
CA ILE A 118 -3.16 -9.44 -7.00
C ILE A 118 -3.09 -10.49 -8.09
N LYS A 119 -3.62 -10.17 -9.28
CA LYS A 119 -3.44 -10.97 -10.48
C LYS A 119 -2.26 -10.45 -11.28
N LEU A 120 -1.38 -11.36 -11.67
CA LEU A 120 -0.29 -11.14 -12.62
C LEU A 120 -0.51 -12.10 -13.80
N GLY A 121 -0.96 -11.56 -14.93
CA GLY A 121 -1.47 -12.37 -16.03
C GLY A 121 -2.61 -13.29 -15.58
N ASN A 122 -2.44 -14.61 -15.76
CA ASN A 122 -3.43 -15.63 -15.37
C ASN A 122 -3.26 -16.13 -13.93
N LYS A 123 -2.26 -15.65 -13.18
CA LYS A 123 -1.97 -16.13 -11.83
C LYS A 123 -2.55 -15.18 -10.79
N GLU A 124 -3.43 -15.70 -9.93
CA GLU A 124 -3.84 -15.01 -8.71
C GLU A 124 -2.84 -15.30 -7.59
N ILE A 125 -2.37 -14.25 -6.93
CA ILE A 125 -1.43 -14.34 -5.80
C ILE A 125 -2.11 -13.68 -4.60
N LYS A 126 -2.32 -14.46 -3.54
CA LYS A 126 -2.96 -13.97 -2.32
C LYS A 126 -2.06 -12.96 -1.61
N ILE A 127 -2.68 -12.03 -0.89
CA ILE A 127 -1.94 -10.98 -0.21
C ILE A 127 -0.98 -11.51 0.86
N GLU A 128 -1.30 -12.64 1.50
CA GLU A 128 -0.42 -13.30 2.47
C GLU A 128 0.84 -13.86 1.80
N ASP A 129 0.72 -14.39 0.59
CA ASP A 129 1.85 -14.86 -0.22
C ASP A 129 2.70 -13.67 -0.68
N ILE A 130 2.07 -12.58 -1.12
CA ILE A 130 2.78 -11.34 -1.47
C ILE A 130 3.56 -10.81 -0.28
N GLN A 131 2.94 -10.75 0.90
CA GLN A 131 3.59 -10.26 2.11
C GLN A 131 4.80 -11.11 2.49
N SER A 132 4.68 -12.45 2.44
CA SER A 132 5.77 -13.36 2.82
C SER A 132 6.96 -13.33 1.84
N HIS A 133 6.71 -13.01 0.57
CA HIS A 133 7.76 -12.87 -0.45
C HIS A 133 8.22 -11.42 -0.65
N SER A 134 7.64 -10.46 0.08
CA SER A 134 8.03 -9.05 0.00
C SER A 134 9.24 -8.76 0.89
N ILE A 135 10.09 -7.85 0.43
CA ILE A 135 11.16 -7.28 1.25
C ILE A 135 10.54 -6.21 2.15
N LYS A 136 10.77 -6.35 3.46
CA LYS A 136 10.39 -5.34 4.44
C LYS A 136 11.51 -4.30 4.59
N ASP A 137 11.19 -3.02 4.32
CA ASP A 137 12.07 -1.88 4.60
C ASP A 137 11.41 -0.98 5.65
N LYS A 138 11.87 -1.09 6.90
CA LYS A 138 11.25 -0.46 8.07
C LYS A 138 9.77 -0.81 8.20
N ASN A 139 8.88 0.14 7.85
CA ASN A 139 7.43 -0.02 7.93
C ASN A 139 6.79 -0.26 6.56
N ASP A 140 7.60 -0.30 5.50
CA ASP A 140 7.15 -0.46 4.14
C ASP A 140 7.43 -1.87 3.64
N TYR A 141 6.69 -2.28 2.62
CA TYR A 141 6.85 -3.57 1.95
C TYR A 141 7.04 -3.39 0.46
N ILE A 142 7.94 -4.18 -0.11
CA ILE A 142 8.32 -4.12 -1.51
C ILE A 142 8.16 -5.52 -2.09
N TYR A 143 7.17 -5.70 -2.96
CA TYR A 143 7.02 -6.91 -3.75
C TYR A 143 7.73 -6.75 -5.09
N LYS A 144 8.50 -7.74 -5.51
CA LYS A 144 9.27 -7.73 -6.75
C LYS A 144 8.63 -8.69 -7.76
N ILE A 145 8.41 -8.19 -8.96
CA ILE A 145 8.05 -8.99 -10.13
C ILE A 145 9.34 -9.17 -10.94
N GLU A 146 9.71 -10.43 -11.16
CA GLU A 146 10.94 -10.87 -11.84
C GLU A 146 10.61 -11.64 -13.13
#